data_AF-A0A9N9C9J3-F1
#
_entry.id   AF-A0A9N9C9J3-F1
#
_cell.length_a   1.000
_cell.length_b   1.000
_cell.length_c   1.000
_cell.angle_alpha   90.00
_cell.angle_beta   90.00
_cell.angle_gamma   90.00
#
_symmetry.space_group_name_H-M   'P 1'
#
loop_
_entity.id
_entity.type
_entity.pdbx_description
1 polymer ?
#
loop_
_entity_poly.entity_id
_entity_poly.type
_entity_poly.pdbx_seq_one_letter_code
_entity_poly.pdbx_strand_id
1 'polypeptide(L)'
;MFYKSKSNHLLTILSILPILFFNALAYDEENDVDKSPQPPRLDSPENLKDFLTVVYVTIIMTILSLCGCSYVFYRTYRQWILNKKRSLPMIYLLPFYTAFSDFLINIALFINIIHTAIFAQIWDQPMCRIISTVHWGILTINLTLYSVIASITYTRVCCEIYFEYGPYDYKLWLIVIGISATFQVINIPNHGARKFWCFGRSGQIVSSSILFVLVTLSLIVILFCYIRILQSLMSKRDDDESSITNADDELDSAAMRKREEIEKKEKRAAKKIISYMLVFLLQWTPVQIDDAWIYILAATGQLLGGIGNAVNYILNEGYISRNSGSENEIVTNYETSNDDEK
;
A
#
# COMPACT_ATOMS: atom_id res chain seq x y z
N MET A 1 2.23 -12.07 36.79
CA MET A 1 2.04 -10.65 37.15
C MET A 1 3.28 -9.87 36.73
N PHE A 2 3.31 -9.35 35.49
CA PHE A 2 4.16 -8.21 35.10
C PHE A 2 3.59 -7.65 33.80
N TYR A 3 2.58 -6.79 33.98
CA TYR A 3 2.08 -5.86 32.97
C TYR A 3 3.09 -4.71 32.94
N LYS A 4 3.90 -4.58 31.87
CA LYS A 4 4.81 -3.44 31.72
C LYS A 4 4.65 -2.82 30.34
N SER A 5 3.77 -1.81 30.32
CA SER A 5 3.85 -0.58 29.54
C SER A 5 4.47 -0.69 28.15
N LYS A 6 3.62 -0.83 27.13
CA LYS A 6 3.99 -0.54 25.74
C LYS A 6 2.78 -0.14 24.87
N SER A 7 1.83 0.59 25.48
CA SER A 7 0.60 1.07 24.84
C SER A 7 0.59 2.59 24.63
N ASN A 8 1.75 3.22 24.43
CA ASN A 8 1.81 4.68 24.21
C ASN A 8 2.12 5.06 22.75
N HIS A 9 2.67 4.15 21.94
CA HIS A 9 3.15 4.51 20.61
C HIS A 9 2.13 4.29 19.48
N LEU A 10 1.23 3.31 19.64
CA LEU A 10 0.02 3.23 18.81
C LEU A 10 -0.84 4.49 19.00
N LEU A 11 -0.83 5.05 20.22
CA LEU A 11 -1.50 6.31 20.56
C LEU A 11 -0.92 7.51 19.81
N THR A 12 0.38 7.56 19.51
CA THR A 12 0.98 8.66 18.73
C THR A 12 0.62 8.63 17.23
N ILE A 13 0.45 7.44 16.64
CA ILE A 13 -0.04 7.33 15.26
C ILE A 13 -1.55 7.62 15.22
N LEU A 14 -2.29 7.15 16.23
CA LEU A 14 -3.67 7.54 16.46
C LEU A 14 -3.85 8.98 16.96
N SER A 15 -2.81 9.73 17.36
CA SER A 15 -2.93 11.11 17.85
C SER A 15 -2.82 12.14 16.74
N ILE A 16 -2.28 11.77 15.57
CA ILE A 16 -2.24 12.67 14.40
C ILE A 16 -3.61 12.76 13.72
N LEU A 17 -4.40 11.69 13.75
CA LEU A 17 -5.81 11.68 13.29
C LEU A 17 -6.66 12.74 14.02
N PRO A 18 -6.63 12.83 15.37
CA PRO A 18 -7.21 13.91 16.15
C PRO A 18 -6.66 15.29 15.77
N ILE A 19 -5.36 15.45 15.52
CA ILE A 19 -4.79 16.76 15.15
C ILE A 19 -5.30 17.21 13.77
N LEU A 20 -5.39 16.31 12.80
CA LEU A 20 -6.02 16.59 11.50
C LEU A 20 -7.52 16.85 11.65
N PHE A 21 -8.19 16.14 12.56
CA PHE A 21 -9.59 16.33 12.91
C PHE A 21 -9.84 17.69 13.58
N PHE A 22 -9.00 18.10 14.54
CA PHE A 22 -9.06 19.40 15.22
C PHE A 22 -8.72 20.55 14.28
N ASN A 23 -7.74 20.40 13.38
CA ASN A 23 -7.46 21.43 12.37
C ASN A 23 -8.61 21.57 11.36
N ALA A 24 -9.24 20.47 10.95
CA ALA A 24 -10.41 20.51 10.06
C ALA A 24 -11.64 21.15 10.74
N LEU A 25 -11.84 20.89 12.04
CA LEU A 25 -12.89 21.52 12.85
C LEU A 25 -12.61 23.01 13.12
N ALA A 26 -11.39 23.36 13.50
CA ALA A 26 -11.01 24.75 13.80
C ALA A 26 -11.11 25.67 12.57
N TYR A 27 -10.77 25.16 11.38
CA TYR A 27 -10.97 25.89 10.11
C TYR A 27 -12.45 26.11 9.78
N ASP A 28 -13.35 25.23 10.23
CA ASP A 28 -14.78 25.33 9.97
C ASP A 28 -15.45 26.40 10.84
N GLU A 29 -15.05 26.50 12.11
CA GLU A 29 -15.54 27.51 13.06
C GLU A 29 -15.19 28.95 12.61
N GLU A 30 -14.11 29.12 11.84
CA GLU A 30 -13.66 30.42 11.32
C GLU A 30 -14.34 30.85 10.00
N ASN A 31 -14.99 29.93 9.28
CA ASN A 31 -15.56 30.15 7.94
C ASN A 31 -17.09 29.95 7.84
N ASP A 32 -17.83 30.11 8.94
CA ASP A 32 -19.30 29.94 9.03
C ASP A 32 -20.10 31.04 8.28
N VAL A 33 -19.87 31.15 6.97
CA VAL A 33 -20.65 31.95 6.01
C VAL A 33 -20.84 31.13 4.74
N ASP A 34 -21.48 29.96 4.82
CA ASP A 34 -22.16 29.40 3.64
C ASP A 34 -23.35 28.55 4.07
N LYS A 35 -24.53 29.20 4.18
CA LYS A 35 -25.82 28.51 4.22
C LYS A 35 -26.08 27.91 2.84
N SER A 36 -25.39 26.80 2.54
CA SER A 36 -25.64 25.98 1.36
C SER A 36 -27.06 25.40 1.45
N PRO A 37 -27.86 25.44 0.35
CA PRO A 37 -29.07 24.63 0.24
C PRO A 37 -28.75 23.16 0.51
N GLN A 38 -29.73 22.40 1.01
CA GLN A 38 -29.58 20.94 1.13
C GLN A 38 -29.10 20.34 -0.20
N PRO A 39 -28.15 19.39 -0.16
CA PRO A 39 -27.66 18.78 -1.38
C PRO A 39 -28.82 18.13 -2.16
N PRO A 40 -28.90 18.34 -3.48
CA PRO A 40 -29.97 17.77 -4.30
C PRO A 40 -29.93 16.24 -4.23
N ARG A 41 -31.12 15.62 -4.18
CA ARG A 41 -31.22 14.16 -4.14
C ARG A 41 -30.68 13.53 -5.43
N LEU A 42 -29.90 12.47 -5.27
CA LEU A 42 -29.22 11.76 -6.35
C LEU A 42 -30.12 10.74 -7.05
N ASP A 43 -31.28 10.42 -6.49
CA ASP A 43 -32.29 9.50 -7.04
C ASP A 43 -33.31 10.20 -7.97
N SER A 44 -33.01 11.42 -8.43
CA SER A 44 -33.79 12.12 -9.45
C SER A 44 -33.78 11.34 -10.78
N PRO A 45 -34.88 11.35 -11.57
CA PRO A 45 -35.00 10.56 -12.81
C PRO A 45 -33.86 10.77 -13.80
N GLU A 46 -33.31 11.99 -13.84
CA GLU A 46 -32.22 12.39 -14.71
C GLU A 46 -30.87 11.79 -14.32
N ASN A 47 -30.63 11.53 -13.01
CA ASN A 47 -29.35 11.04 -12.49
C ASN A 47 -29.41 9.59 -11.96
N LEU A 48 -30.60 9.00 -11.90
CA LEU A 48 -30.83 7.69 -11.26
C LEU A 48 -29.94 6.59 -11.82
N LYS A 49 -29.77 6.52 -13.15
CA LYS A 49 -28.96 5.48 -13.80
C LYS A 49 -27.48 5.57 -13.41
N ASP A 50 -26.92 6.79 -13.45
CA ASP A 50 -25.53 7.05 -13.10
C ASP A 50 -25.29 6.80 -11.61
N PHE A 51 -26.19 7.29 -10.76
CA PHE A 51 -26.16 7.07 -9.32
C PHE A 51 -26.12 5.57 -8.98
N LEU A 52 -27.06 4.78 -9.50
CA LEU A 52 -27.11 3.35 -9.24
C LEU A 52 -25.86 2.64 -9.75
N THR A 53 -25.38 2.99 -10.94
CA THR A 53 -24.21 2.35 -11.54
C THR A 53 -22.95 2.63 -10.72
N VAL A 54 -22.70 3.89 -10.37
CA VAL A 54 -21.53 4.28 -9.57
C VAL A 54 -21.57 3.61 -8.19
N VAL A 55 -22.72 3.65 -7.49
CA VAL A 55 -22.85 3.10 -6.14
C VAL A 55 -22.69 1.57 -6.15
N TYR A 56 -23.38 0.85 -7.02
CA TYR A 56 -23.31 -0.61 -7.05
C TYR A 56 -21.91 -1.11 -7.42
N VAL A 57 -21.29 -0.55 -8.46
CA VAL A 57 -19.95 -0.95 -8.88
C VAL A 57 -18.95 -0.69 -7.77
N THR A 58 -19.02 0.48 -7.13
CA THR A 58 -18.11 0.85 -6.04
C THR A 58 -18.26 -0.09 -4.84
N ILE A 59 -19.49 -0.42 -4.42
CA ILE A 59 -19.73 -1.34 -3.30
C ILE A 59 -19.19 -2.74 -3.61
N ILE A 60 -19.49 -3.30 -4.79
CA ILE A 60 -19.03 -4.64 -5.19
C ILE A 60 -17.49 -4.69 -5.19
N MET A 61 -16.85 -3.71 -5.82
CA MET A 61 -15.39 -3.62 -5.87
C MET A 61 -14.78 -3.43 -4.49
N THR A 62 -15.44 -2.69 -3.59
CA THR A 62 -14.97 -2.49 -2.21
C THR A 62 -14.99 -3.79 -1.43
N ILE A 63 -16.06 -4.58 -1.55
CA ILE A 63 -16.16 -5.89 -0.90
C ILE A 63 -15.06 -6.83 -1.40
N LEU A 64 -14.84 -6.88 -2.73
CA LEU A 64 -13.76 -7.69 -3.31
C LEU A 64 -12.37 -7.26 -2.83
N SER A 65 -12.14 -5.95 -2.74
CA SER A 65 -10.88 -5.39 -2.24
C SER A 65 -10.64 -5.72 -0.76
N LEU A 66 -11.67 -5.61 0.08
CA LEU A 66 -11.62 -5.98 1.50
C LEU A 66 -11.34 -7.47 1.69
N CYS A 67 -11.94 -8.34 0.86
CA CYS A 67 -11.63 -9.77 0.84
C CYS A 67 -10.16 -10.01 0.46
N GLY A 68 -9.63 -9.30 -0.53
CA GLY A 68 -8.22 -9.34 -0.92
C GLY A 68 -7.27 -8.94 0.22
N CYS A 69 -7.55 -7.82 0.89
CA CYS A 69 -6.77 -7.38 2.05
C CYS A 69 -6.83 -8.39 3.19
N SER A 70 -8.02 -8.90 3.50
CA SER A 70 -8.23 -9.92 4.55
C SER A 70 -7.46 -11.20 4.27
N TYR A 71 -7.40 -11.62 3.00
CA TYR A 71 -6.58 -12.76 2.57
C TYR A 71 -5.10 -12.53 2.88
N VAL A 72 -4.55 -11.36 2.52
CA VAL A 72 -3.14 -11.02 2.80
C VAL A 72 -2.87 -10.98 4.31
N PHE A 73 -3.77 -10.43 5.12
CA PHE A 73 -3.64 -10.45 6.58
C PHE A 73 -3.62 -11.87 7.15
N TYR A 74 -4.58 -12.70 6.75
CA TYR A 74 -4.65 -14.10 7.18
C TYR A 74 -3.36 -14.86 6.83
N ARG A 75 -2.85 -14.67 5.60
CA ARG A 75 -1.61 -15.31 5.13
C ARG A 75 -0.39 -14.84 5.90
N THR A 76 -0.27 -13.54 6.12
CA THR A 76 0.84 -12.95 6.89
C THR A 76 0.82 -13.45 8.33
N TYR A 77 -0.37 -13.49 8.96
CA TYR A 77 -0.57 -14.02 10.30
C TYR A 77 -0.20 -15.50 10.41
N ARG A 78 -0.63 -16.32 9.44
CA ARG A 78 -0.23 -17.73 9.38
C ARG A 78 1.28 -17.89 9.27
N GLN A 79 1.93 -17.11 8.41
CA GLN A 79 3.39 -17.16 8.26
C GLN A 79 4.10 -16.75 9.54
N TRP A 80 3.57 -15.77 10.26
CA TRP A 80 4.09 -15.33 11.54
C TRP A 80 4.04 -16.43 12.61
N ILE A 81 2.92 -17.15 12.71
CA ILE A 81 2.76 -18.27 13.65
C ILE A 81 3.74 -19.40 13.34
N LEU A 82 3.88 -19.75 12.06
CA LEU A 82 4.74 -20.85 11.63
C LEU A 82 6.23 -20.55 11.83
N ASN A 83 6.60 -19.27 11.87
CA ASN A 83 7.98 -18.86 12.02
C ASN A 83 8.44 -18.92 13.49
N LYS A 84 9.30 -19.90 13.81
CA LYS A 84 9.78 -20.19 15.18
C LYS A 84 10.42 -18.98 15.89
N LYS A 85 10.97 -18.02 15.14
CA LYS A 85 11.62 -16.80 15.69
C LYS A 85 10.65 -15.64 15.96
N ARG A 86 9.34 -15.77 15.63
CA ARG A 86 8.31 -14.72 15.75
C ARG A 86 8.65 -13.38 15.08
N SER A 87 9.67 -13.34 14.22
CA SER A 87 10.07 -12.18 13.43
C SER A 87 9.78 -12.44 11.95
N LEU A 88 8.96 -11.61 11.32
CA LEU A 88 8.67 -11.68 9.89
C LEU A 88 9.80 -11.01 9.09
N PRO A 89 10.38 -11.67 8.07
CA PRO A 89 11.32 -11.00 7.17
C PRO A 89 10.60 -9.97 6.29
N MET A 90 11.33 -8.94 5.84
CA MET A 90 10.80 -7.79 5.07
C MET A 90 9.92 -8.20 3.88
N ILE A 91 10.22 -9.34 3.26
CA ILE A 91 9.48 -9.89 2.11
C ILE A 91 7.98 -10.15 2.40
N TYR A 92 7.62 -10.45 3.65
CA TYR A 92 6.23 -10.62 4.08
C TYR A 92 5.65 -9.37 4.74
N LEU A 93 6.51 -8.47 5.22
CA LEU A 93 6.11 -7.24 5.88
C LEU A 93 5.64 -6.20 4.87
N LEU A 94 6.22 -6.20 3.67
CA LEU A 94 5.86 -5.29 2.60
C LEU A 94 4.41 -5.48 2.10
N PRO A 95 3.98 -6.69 1.72
CA PRO A 95 2.60 -6.92 1.30
C PRO A 95 1.60 -6.66 2.42
N PHE A 96 2.02 -6.85 3.67
CA PHE A 96 1.21 -6.54 4.84
C PHE A 96 0.98 -5.04 4.99
N TYR A 97 2.03 -4.21 4.85
CA TYR A 97 1.89 -2.75 4.94
C TYR A 97 1.03 -2.17 3.82
N THR A 98 1.20 -2.66 2.60
CA THR A 98 0.38 -2.21 1.47
C THR A 98 -1.08 -2.63 1.67
N ALA A 99 -1.34 -3.90 2.01
CA ALA A 99 -2.69 -4.38 2.32
C ALA A 99 -3.34 -3.65 3.52
N PHE A 100 -2.55 -3.28 4.53
CA PHE A 100 -3.03 -2.49 5.66
C PHE A 100 -3.49 -1.10 5.25
N SER A 101 -2.68 -0.39 4.48
CA SER A 101 -3.06 0.93 3.97
C SER A 101 -4.26 0.87 3.01
N ASP A 102 -4.32 -0.13 2.12
CA ASP A 102 -5.46 -0.32 1.21
C ASP A 102 -6.74 -0.64 1.99
N PHE A 103 -6.66 -1.45 3.05
CA PHE A 103 -7.80 -1.74 3.90
C PHE A 103 -8.37 -0.47 4.55
N LEU A 104 -7.51 0.46 4.98
CA LEU A 104 -7.95 1.75 5.52
C LEU A 104 -8.62 2.63 4.45
N ILE A 105 -8.08 2.66 3.22
CA ILE A 105 -8.70 3.38 2.09
C ILE A 105 -10.09 2.80 1.82
N ASN A 106 -10.18 1.47 1.74
CA ASN A 106 -11.44 0.76 1.49
C ASN A 106 -12.49 1.05 2.55
N ILE A 107 -12.12 1.08 3.84
CA ILE A 107 -13.04 1.45 4.92
C ILE A 107 -13.52 2.89 4.76
N ALA A 108 -12.61 3.84 4.52
CA ALA A 108 -12.96 5.25 4.38
C ALA A 108 -13.90 5.48 3.18
N LEU A 109 -13.63 4.83 2.05
CA LEU A 109 -14.49 4.87 0.87
C LEU A 109 -15.83 4.19 1.13
N PHE A 110 -15.85 3.05 1.82
CA PHE A 110 -17.07 2.32 2.16
C PHE A 110 -18.02 3.17 3.01
N ILE A 111 -17.51 3.83 4.06
CA ILE A 111 -18.28 4.73 4.93
C ILE A 111 -18.90 5.89 4.12
N ASN A 112 -18.14 6.43 3.17
CA ASN A 112 -18.59 7.52 2.32
C ASN A 112 -19.73 7.08 1.39
N ILE A 113 -19.56 5.94 0.72
CA ILE A 113 -20.50 5.44 -0.29
C ILE A 113 -21.75 4.82 0.32
N ILE A 114 -21.65 4.13 1.47
CA ILE A 114 -22.82 3.50 2.10
C ILE A 114 -23.84 4.54 2.55
N HIS A 115 -23.38 5.71 3.02
CA HIS A 115 -24.28 6.83 3.33
C HIS A 115 -25.00 7.31 2.07
N THR A 116 -24.26 7.54 0.99
CA THR A 116 -24.82 7.93 -0.31
C THR A 116 -25.82 6.89 -0.83
N ALA A 117 -25.56 5.59 -0.61
CA ALA A 117 -26.45 4.51 -1.03
C ALA A 117 -27.77 4.48 -0.24
N ILE A 118 -27.74 4.71 1.08
CA ILE A 118 -28.92 4.64 1.96
C ILE A 118 -29.79 5.88 1.81
N PHE A 119 -29.17 7.06 1.83
CA PHE A 119 -29.90 8.33 1.89
C PHE A 119 -30.09 9.00 0.54
N ALA A 120 -29.53 8.43 -0.54
CA ALA A 120 -29.51 9.02 -1.88
C ALA A 120 -28.97 10.48 -1.90
N GLN A 121 -28.11 10.79 -0.94
CA GLN A 121 -27.50 12.11 -0.75
C GLN A 121 -26.09 11.95 -0.18
N ILE A 122 -25.23 12.89 -0.52
CA ILE A 122 -23.90 13.01 0.09
C ILE A 122 -24.01 13.52 1.52
N TRP A 123 -22.92 13.39 2.28
CA TRP A 123 -22.85 13.97 3.63
C TRP A 123 -23.00 15.50 3.58
N ASP A 124 -23.71 16.04 4.56
CA ASP A 124 -23.78 17.48 4.78
C ASP A 124 -22.45 18.01 5.37
N GLN A 125 -22.22 19.32 5.25
CA GLN A 125 -21.14 19.98 5.97
C GLN A 125 -21.48 20.07 7.47
N PRO A 126 -20.52 19.88 8.38
CA PRO A 126 -19.07 19.73 8.16
C PRO A 126 -18.57 18.29 7.96
N MET A 127 -19.44 17.30 8.13
CA MET A 127 -19.06 15.87 8.10
C MET A 127 -18.44 15.47 6.75
N CYS A 128 -18.93 16.04 5.65
CA CYS A 128 -18.37 15.82 4.33
C CYS A 128 -16.89 16.24 4.24
N ARG A 129 -16.52 17.41 4.78
CA ARG A 129 -15.13 17.87 4.81
C ARG A 129 -14.26 16.95 5.65
N ILE A 130 -14.74 16.47 6.80
CA ILE A 130 -13.99 15.56 7.68
C ILE A 130 -13.73 14.22 6.98
N ILE A 131 -14.78 13.59 6.44
CA ILE A 131 -14.67 12.30 5.73
C ILE A 131 -13.73 12.42 4.53
N SER A 132 -13.88 13.51 3.77
CA SER A 132 -13.00 13.86 2.65
C SER A 132 -11.54 13.99 3.08
N THR A 133 -11.28 14.68 4.19
CA THR A 133 -9.92 14.89 4.74
C THR A 133 -9.29 13.57 5.17
N VAL A 134 -10.04 12.74 5.91
CA VAL A 134 -9.56 11.43 6.37
C VAL A 134 -9.27 10.51 5.18
N HIS A 135 -10.20 10.43 4.22
CA HIS A 135 -10.02 9.58 3.05
C HIS A 135 -8.81 10.00 2.21
N TRP A 136 -8.68 11.31 1.93
CA TRP A 136 -7.53 11.83 1.17
C TRP A 136 -6.21 11.66 1.92
N GLY A 137 -6.20 11.82 3.24
CA GLY A 137 -5.04 11.60 4.09
C GLY A 137 -4.55 10.15 4.02
N ILE A 138 -5.46 9.16 4.17
CA ILE A 138 -5.10 7.75 4.05
C ILE A 138 -4.59 7.42 2.64
N LEU A 139 -5.21 8.00 1.61
CA LEU A 139 -4.78 7.83 0.22
C LEU A 139 -3.36 8.35 -0.01
N THR A 140 -3.01 9.53 0.52
CA THR A 140 -1.65 10.07 0.40
C THR A 140 -0.62 9.28 1.22
N ILE A 141 -1.00 8.74 2.38
CA ILE A 141 -0.16 7.78 3.14
C ILE A 141 0.16 6.56 2.27
N ASN A 142 -0.83 5.98 1.57
CA ASN A 142 -0.62 4.84 0.69
C ASN A 142 0.31 5.16 -0.49
N LEU A 143 0.09 6.28 -1.20
CA LEU A 143 0.95 6.72 -2.31
C LEU A 143 2.41 6.90 -1.87
N THR A 144 2.61 7.61 -0.75
CA THR A 144 3.94 7.88 -0.21
C THR A 144 4.62 6.62 0.31
N LEU A 145 3.86 5.69 0.90
CA LEU A 145 4.35 4.39 1.33
C LEU A 145 4.98 3.62 0.16
N TYR A 146 4.31 3.54 -1.00
CA TYR A 146 4.88 2.87 -2.18
C TYR A 146 6.19 3.51 -2.65
N SER A 147 6.26 4.84 -2.70
CA SER A 147 7.46 5.57 -3.10
C SER A 147 8.64 5.37 -2.12
N VAL A 148 8.37 5.39 -0.82
CA VAL A 148 9.39 5.17 0.22
C VAL A 148 9.88 3.72 0.20
N ILE A 149 8.97 2.75 0.06
CA ILE A 149 9.29 1.33 -0.10
C ILE A 149 10.19 1.09 -1.31
N ALA A 150 9.87 1.70 -2.45
CA ALA A 150 10.66 1.58 -3.68
C ALA A 150 12.08 2.11 -3.48
N SER A 151 12.20 3.29 -2.87
CA SER A 151 13.48 3.96 -2.58
C SER A 151 14.35 3.16 -1.62
N ILE A 152 13.74 2.60 -0.57
CA ILE A 152 14.40 1.70 0.38
C ILE A 152 14.91 0.44 -0.30
N THR A 153 14.08 -0.17 -1.14
CA THR A 153 14.43 -1.40 -1.85
C THR A 153 15.60 -1.16 -2.81
N TYR A 154 15.57 -0.04 -3.54
CA TYR A 154 16.67 0.39 -4.38
C TYR A 154 17.96 0.55 -3.58
N THR A 155 17.90 1.27 -2.46
CA THR A 155 19.07 1.52 -1.61
C THR A 155 19.65 0.23 -1.03
N ARG A 156 18.80 -0.74 -0.67
CA ARG A 156 19.24 -2.05 -0.18
C ARG A 156 19.90 -2.89 -1.29
N VAL A 157 19.29 -2.97 -2.47
CA VAL A 157 19.76 -3.88 -3.53
C VAL A 157 20.95 -3.31 -4.29
N CYS A 158 20.88 -2.02 -4.66
CA CYS A 158 21.90 -1.39 -5.50
C CYS A 158 23.03 -0.74 -4.71
N CYS A 159 22.78 -0.31 -3.48
CA CYS A 159 23.78 0.35 -2.64
C CYS A 159 24.21 -0.49 -1.43
N GLU A 160 23.54 -1.62 -1.16
CA GLU A 160 23.84 -2.51 -0.03
C GLU A 160 23.77 -1.80 1.34
N ILE A 161 22.98 -0.71 1.41
CA ILE A 161 22.75 0.04 2.64
C ILE A 161 21.50 -0.49 3.33
N TYR A 162 21.66 -0.95 4.57
CA TYR A 162 20.59 -1.49 5.40
C TYR A 162 20.19 -0.47 6.46
N PHE A 163 18.95 0.03 6.38
CA PHE A 163 18.38 0.90 7.41
C PHE A 163 17.70 0.09 8.51
N GLU A 164 17.92 0.48 9.76
CA GLU A 164 17.20 -0.03 10.92
C GLU A 164 15.97 0.85 11.23
N TYR A 165 14.78 0.35 10.89
CA TYR A 165 13.51 1.07 11.06
C TYR A 165 12.98 1.08 12.50
N GLY A 166 13.68 0.42 13.43
CA GLY A 166 13.30 0.27 14.83
C GLY A 166 12.22 -0.77 15.06
N PRO A 167 11.81 -1.01 16.32
CA PRO A 167 10.73 -1.94 16.63
C PRO A 167 9.42 -1.51 15.93
N TYR A 168 8.80 -2.45 15.22
CA TYR A 168 7.57 -2.24 14.43
C TYR A 168 7.69 -1.23 13.29
N ASP A 169 8.91 -0.95 12.82
CA ASP A 169 9.21 -0.06 11.70
C ASP A 169 8.62 1.36 11.86
N TYR A 170 8.53 1.87 13.09
CA TYR A 170 7.91 3.17 13.35
C TYR A 170 8.63 4.32 12.63
N LYS A 171 9.95 4.23 12.39
CA LYS A 171 10.70 5.25 11.66
C LYS A 171 10.24 5.35 10.20
N LEU A 172 9.90 4.22 9.58
CA LEU A 172 9.34 4.17 8.23
C LEU A 172 8.01 4.91 8.19
N TRP A 173 7.09 4.54 9.08
CA TRP A 173 5.77 5.15 9.16
C TRP A 173 5.82 6.64 9.49
N LEU A 174 6.77 7.08 10.31
CA LEU A 174 6.95 8.50 10.62
C LEU A 174 7.33 9.32 9.38
N ILE A 175 8.22 8.82 8.52
CA ILE A 175 8.58 9.48 7.26
C ILE A 175 7.37 9.55 6.32
N VAL A 176 6.67 8.42 6.14
CA VAL A 176 5.48 8.32 5.28
C VAL A 176 4.38 9.29 5.74
N ILE A 177 4.04 9.27 7.03
CA ILE A 177 3.02 10.13 7.61
C ILE A 177 3.44 11.60 7.56
N GLY A 178 4.72 11.92 7.81
CA GLY A 178 5.22 13.29 7.74
C GLY A 178 5.09 13.92 6.35
N ILE A 179 5.44 13.17 5.29
CA ILE A 179 5.29 13.63 3.91
C ILE A 179 3.79 13.82 3.58
N SER A 180 2.96 12.81 3.89
CA SER A 180 1.51 12.89 3.66
C SER A 180 0.85 14.06 4.41
N ALA A 181 1.22 14.29 5.68
CA ALA A 181 0.69 15.39 6.49
C ALA A 181 1.02 16.77 5.89
N THR A 182 2.20 16.92 5.29
CA THR A 182 2.59 18.18 4.62
C THR A 182 1.66 18.50 3.45
N PHE A 183 1.39 17.51 2.59
CA PHE A 183 0.44 17.65 1.49
C PHE A 183 -1.00 17.85 1.98
N GLN A 184 -1.36 17.21 3.09
CA GLN A 184 -2.67 17.32 3.70
C GLN A 184 -2.94 18.75 4.18
N VAL A 185 -2.00 19.36 4.90
CA VAL A 185 -2.12 20.75 5.41
C VAL A 185 -2.37 21.74 4.28
N ILE A 186 -1.69 21.57 3.14
CA ILE A 186 -1.88 22.41 1.95
C ILE A 186 -3.29 22.23 1.35
N ASN A 187 -3.87 21.03 1.46
CA ASN A 187 -5.12 20.67 0.80
C ASN A 187 -6.38 20.82 1.67
N ILE A 188 -6.27 21.04 2.99
CA ILE A 188 -7.40 21.24 3.92
C ILE A 188 -8.52 22.16 3.36
N PRO A 189 -8.23 23.38 2.86
CA PRO A 189 -9.30 24.30 2.44
C PRO A 189 -10.06 23.82 1.20
N ASN A 190 -9.56 22.81 0.50
CA ASN A 190 -10.12 22.32 -0.76
C ASN A 190 -10.99 21.07 -0.58
N HIS A 191 -11.16 20.57 0.64
CA HIS A 191 -12.00 19.40 0.90
C HIS A 191 -13.49 19.73 0.91
N GLY A 192 -14.31 18.80 0.41
CA GLY A 192 -15.75 18.98 0.33
C GLY A 192 -16.47 18.00 -0.58
N ALA A 193 -17.69 18.39 -0.96
CA ALA A 193 -18.63 17.59 -1.74
C ALA A 193 -18.27 17.51 -3.24
N ARG A 194 -18.31 16.28 -3.80
CA ARG A 194 -18.41 16.00 -5.24
C ARG A 194 -19.78 15.39 -5.57
N LYS A 195 -20.02 15.06 -6.85
CA LYS A 195 -21.32 14.56 -7.34
C LYS A 195 -21.83 13.33 -6.56
N PHE A 196 -20.98 12.36 -6.27
CA PHE A 196 -21.39 11.08 -5.65
C PHE A 196 -20.80 10.81 -4.27
N TRP A 197 -19.82 11.59 -3.81
CA TRP A 197 -19.12 11.36 -2.54
C TRP A 197 -18.36 12.60 -2.07
N CYS A 198 -17.85 12.56 -0.84
CA CYS A 198 -16.99 13.60 -0.28
C CYS A 198 -15.51 13.34 -0.58
N PHE A 199 -14.82 14.29 -1.22
CA PHE A 199 -13.39 14.15 -1.57
C PHE A 199 -12.67 15.50 -1.83
N GLY A 200 -13.29 16.38 -2.62
CA GLY A 200 -12.77 17.71 -2.92
C GLY A 200 -13.93 18.61 -3.30
N ARG A 201 -13.87 19.89 -2.96
CA ARG A 201 -14.95 20.83 -3.23
C ARG A 201 -15.23 20.91 -4.73
N SER A 202 -16.50 20.84 -5.11
CA SER A 202 -16.92 21.02 -6.51
C SER A 202 -16.44 22.37 -7.07
N GLY A 203 -16.07 22.40 -8.34
CA GLY A 203 -15.52 23.58 -9.02
C GLY A 203 -14.05 23.91 -8.69
N GLN A 204 -13.45 23.29 -7.68
CA GLN A 204 -12.02 23.46 -7.39
C GLN A 204 -11.17 22.35 -8.04
N ILE A 205 -10.06 22.77 -8.65
CA ILE A 205 -9.09 21.89 -9.30
C ILE A 205 -7.91 21.52 -8.40
N VAL A 206 -7.63 22.32 -7.37
CA VAL A 206 -6.40 22.25 -6.55
C VAL A 206 -6.18 20.85 -5.96
N SER A 207 -7.19 20.27 -5.31
CA SER A 207 -7.06 18.93 -4.70
C SER A 207 -6.77 17.84 -5.74
N SER A 208 -7.34 17.95 -6.93
CA SER A 208 -7.08 17.00 -8.02
C SER A 208 -5.69 17.21 -8.62
N SER A 209 -5.26 18.46 -8.78
CA SER A 209 -3.92 18.80 -9.26
C SER A 209 -2.82 18.35 -8.31
N ILE A 210 -2.97 18.56 -7.00
CA ILE A 210 -2.01 18.10 -5.99
C ILE A 210 -1.89 16.58 -6.05
N LEU A 211 -3.03 15.88 -6.10
CA LEU A 211 -3.06 14.43 -6.18
C LEU A 211 -2.37 13.93 -7.46
N PHE A 212 -2.65 14.55 -8.60
CA PHE A 212 -2.02 14.22 -9.88
C PHE A 212 -0.49 14.38 -9.80
N VAL A 213 0.00 15.51 -9.31
CA VAL A 213 1.44 15.75 -9.13
C VAL A 213 2.06 14.70 -8.21
N LEU A 214 1.42 14.38 -7.09
CA LEU A 214 1.91 13.38 -6.15
C LEU A 214 2.00 11.98 -6.77
N VAL A 215 0.97 11.59 -7.54
CA VAL A 215 0.95 10.32 -8.28
C VAL A 215 2.08 10.30 -9.32
N THR A 216 2.21 11.35 -10.15
CA THR A 216 3.25 11.41 -11.18
C THR A 216 4.65 11.35 -10.59
N LEU A 217 4.92 12.11 -9.53
CA LEU A 217 6.22 12.07 -8.84
C LEU A 217 6.50 10.68 -8.26
N SER A 218 5.49 10.07 -7.63
CA SER A 218 5.60 8.70 -7.10
C SER A 218 5.92 7.70 -8.21
N LEU A 219 5.25 7.81 -9.36
CA LEU A 219 5.51 6.96 -10.52
C LEU A 219 6.93 7.13 -11.06
N ILE A 220 7.42 8.36 -11.19
CA ILE A 220 8.79 8.63 -11.63
C ILE A 220 9.80 7.98 -10.67
N VAL A 221 9.63 8.16 -9.35
CA VAL A 221 10.51 7.58 -8.34
C VAL A 221 10.48 6.04 -8.43
N ILE A 222 9.28 5.46 -8.51
CA ILE A 222 9.10 4.01 -8.61
C ILE A 222 9.76 3.45 -9.87
N LEU A 223 9.53 4.07 -11.04
CA LEU A 223 10.12 3.65 -12.31
C LEU A 223 11.64 3.77 -12.31
N PHE A 224 12.18 4.86 -11.76
CA PHE A 224 13.62 5.04 -11.62
C PHE A 224 14.22 3.95 -10.73
N CYS A 225 13.66 3.73 -9.54
CA CYS A 225 14.09 2.67 -8.63
C CYS A 225 14.03 1.30 -9.32
N TYR A 226 12.94 1.04 -10.05
CA TYR A 226 12.72 -0.19 -10.79
C TYR A 226 13.82 -0.47 -11.83
N ILE A 227 14.07 0.48 -12.73
CA ILE A 227 15.05 0.31 -13.80
C ILE A 227 16.44 0.06 -13.21
N ARG A 228 16.82 0.79 -12.16
CA ARG A 228 18.13 0.65 -11.52
C ARG A 228 18.28 -0.69 -10.79
N ILE A 229 17.25 -1.15 -10.10
CA ILE A 229 17.24 -2.49 -9.49
C ILE A 229 17.42 -3.55 -10.57
N LEU A 230 16.64 -3.49 -11.66
CA LEU A 230 16.72 -4.46 -12.75
C LEU A 230 18.14 -4.52 -13.35
N GLN A 231 18.73 -3.36 -13.65
CA GLN A 231 20.09 -3.25 -14.18
C GLN A 231 21.13 -3.85 -13.21
N SER A 232 21.02 -3.55 -11.92
CA SER A 232 21.93 -4.10 -10.90
C SER A 232 21.82 -5.62 -10.79
N LEU A 233 20.61 -6.17 -10.87
CA LEU A 233 20.40 -7.62 -10.82
C LEU A 233 20.91 -8.34 -12.07
N MET A 234 20.83 -7.70 -13.25
CA MET A 234 21.40 -8.22 -14.49
C MET A 234 22.92 -8.21 -14.47
N SER A 235 23.54 -7.09 -14.07
CA SER A 235 25.01 -6.98 -13.96
C SER A 235 25.60 -8.04 -13.04
N LYS A 236 25.03 -8.23 -11.83
CA LYS A 236 25.50 -9.24 -10.88
C LYS A 236 25.38 -10.67 -11.43
N ARG A 237 24.37 -10.95 -12.26
CA ARG A 237 24.21 -12.26 -12.90
C ARG A 237 25.32 -12.54 -13.92
N ASP A 238 25.69 -11.54 -14.71
CA ASP A 238 26.75 -11.67 -15.72
C ASP A 238 28.11 -11.87 -15.04
N ASP A 239 28.35 -11.20 -13.90
CA ASP A 239 29.55 -11.37 -13.08
C ASP A 239 29.65 -12.79 -12.46
N ASP A 240 28.54 -13.33 -11.93
CA ASP A 240 28.47 -14.69 -11.37
C ASP A 240 28.77 -15.76 -12.43
N GLU A 241 28.22 -15.61 -13.65
CA GLU A 241 28.44 -16.58 -14.75
C GLU A 241 29.91 -16.58 -15.24
N SER A 242 30.59 -15.43 -15.12
CA SER A 242 32.01 -15.28 -15.47
C SER A 242 33.00 -15.75 -14.39
N SER A 243 32.55 -15.88 -13.14
CA SER A 243 33.38 -16.29 -12.00
C SER A 243 33.32 -17.79 -11.72
N ILE A 244 32.21 -18.46 -12.06
CA ILE A 244 32.08 -19.94 -11.98
C ILE A 244 33.07 -20.66 -12.91
N THR A 245 33.52 -20.02 -13.98
CA THR A 245 34.55 -20.59 -14.87
C THR A 245 35.97 -20.57 -14.29
N ASN A 246 36.20 -19.97 -13.11
CA ASN A 246 37.54 -19.73 -12.56
C ASN A 246 37.77 -20.16 -11.09
N ALA A 247 36.83 -20.89 -10.46
CA ALA A 247 36.92 -21.17 -9.01
C ALA A 247 37.34 -22.62 -8.69
N ASP A 248 38.63 -22.79 -8.38
CA ASP A 248 39.23 -23.98 -7.76
C ASP A 248 39.51 -23.69 -6.27
N ASP A 249 38.51 -23.71 -5.37
CA ASP A 249 38.75 -23.92 -3.93
C ASP A 249 37.46 -24.21 -3.12
N GLU A 250 37.52 -25.22 -2.25
CA GLU A 250 36.34 -25.90 -1.67
C GLU A 250 35.73 -25.17 -0.45
N LEU A 251 36.54 -24.42 0.31
CA LEU A 251 36.12 -23.73 1.54
C LEU A 251 35.42 -22.37 1.28
N ASP A 252 35.79 -21.69 0.20
CA ASP A 252 35.16 -20.44 -0.24
C ASP A 252 33.76 -20.70 -0.84
N SER A 253 33.56 -21.91 -1.40
CA SER A 253 32.32 -22.34 -2.05
C SER A 253 31.08 -22.33 -1.13
N ALA A 254 31.23 -22.61 0.17
CA ALA A 254 30.12 -22.68 1.12
C ALA A 254 29.65 -21.29 1.58
N ALA A 255 30.58 -20.37 1.80
CA ALA A 255 30.27 -18.97 2.11
C ALA A 255 29.69 -18.25 0.89
N MET A 256 30.24 -18.55 -0.30
CA MET A 256 29.78 -18.04 -1.59
C MET A 256 28.36 -18.53 -1.90
N ARG A 257 28.07 -19.85 -1.77
CA ARG A 257 26.71 -20.40 -1.90
C ARG A 257 25.70 -19.76 -0.97
N LYS A 258 26.07 -19.49 0.29
CA LYS A 258 25.18 -18.86 1.26
C LYS A 258 24.86 -17.40 0.91
N ARG A 259 25.83 -16.68 0.34
CA ARG A 259 25.64 -15.34 -0.24
C ARG A 259 24.74 -15.39 -1.47
N GLU A 260 24.98 -16.35 -2.36
CA GLU A 260 24.20 -16.58 -3.58
C GLU A 260 22.73 -16.93 -3.29
N GLU A 261 22.47 -17.69 -2.21
CA GLU A 261 21.12 -17.99 -1.75
C GLU A 261 20.40 -16.76 -1.18
N ILE A 262 21.10 -15.92 -0.41
CA ILE A 262 20.56 -14.67 0.11
C ILE A 262 20.25 -13.73 -1.07
N GLU A 263 21.15 -13.63 -2.03
CA GLU A 263 20.98 -12.81 -3.23
C GLU A 263 19.84 -13.34 -4.13
N LYS A 264 19.70 -14.65 -4.30
CA LYS A 264 18.54 -15.25 -4.99
C LYS A 264 17.24 -14.95 -4.26
N LYS A 265 17.22 -14.98 -2.92
CA LYS A 265 16.05 -14.60 -2.10
C LYS A 265 15.72 -13.10 -2.26
N GLU A 266 16.73 -12.23 -2.32
CA GLU A 266 16.57 -10.79 -2.56
C GLU A 266 16.14 -10.45 -4.00
N LYS A 267 16.71 -11.12 -5.02
CA LYS A 267 16.29 -11.06 -6.44
C LYS A 267 14.83 -11.48 -6.58
N ARG A 268 14.42 -12.56 -5.89
CA ARG A 268 13.03 -13.00 -5.87
C ARG A 268 12.15 -11.94 -5.24
N ALA A 269 12.53 -11.38 -4.09
CA ALA A 269 11.81 -10.30 -3.40
C ALA A 269 11.65 -9.04 -4.28
N ALA A 270 12.71 -8.61 -4.96
CA ALA A 270 12.67 -7.51 -5.90
C ALA A 270 11.65 -7.77 -7.03
N LYS A 271 11.63 -8.97 -7.62
CA LYS A 271 10.62 -9.36 -8.62
C LYS A 271 9.18 -9.31 -8.08
N LYS A 272 8.99 -9.59 -6.80
CA LYS A 272 7.68 -9.44 -6.13
C LYS A 272 7.26 -7.98 -6.12
N ILE A 273 8.16 -7.12 -5.64
CA ILE A 273 7.99 -5.67 -5.52
C ILE A 273 7.63 -5.05 -6.89
N ILE A 274 8.27 -5.53 -7.95
CA ILE A 274 8.01 -5.13 -9.34
C ILE A 274 6.55 -5.39 -9.76
N SER A 275 5.98 -6.54 -9.38
CA SER A 275 4.58 -6.87 -9.66
C SER A 275 3.60 -5.95 -8.92
N TYR A 276 3.95 -5.56 -7.68
CA TYR A 276 3.18 -4.58 -6.92
C TYR A 276 3.24 -3.16 -7.52
N MET A 277 4.39 -2.78 -8.11
CA MET A 277 4.56 -1.50 -8.82
C MET A 277 3.75 -1.41 -10.12
N LEU A 278 3.57 -2.51 -10.85
CA LEU A 278 2.75 -2.56 -12.07
C LEU A 278 1.25 -2.41 -11.77
N VAL A 279 0.77 -3.00 -10.67
CA VAL A 279 -0.61 -2.81 -10.20
C VAL A 279 -0.87 -1.33 -9.87
N PHE A 280 0.09 -0.67 -9.22
CA PHE A 280 0.01 0.76 -8.91
C PHE A 280 -0.08 1.63 -10.18
N LEU A 281 0.68 1.32 -11.23
CA LEU A 281 0.61 2.01 -12.53
C LEU A 281 -0.80 1.90 -13.17
N LEU A 282 -1.39 0.71 -13.13
CA LEU A 282 -2.76 0.48 -13.63
C LEU A 282 -3.82 1.18 -12.79
N GLN A 283 -3.55 1.37 -11.49
CA GLN A 283 -4.45 1.99 -10.52
C GLN A 283 -4.76 3.46 -10.81
N TRP A 284 -3.79 4.21 -11.34
CA TRP A 284 -3.84 5.68 -11.41
C TRP A 284 -3.93 6.26 -12.83
N THR A 285 -3.72 5.44 -13.86
CA THR A 285 -3.84 5.85 -15.28
C THR A 285 -5.26 6.32 -15.69
N PRO A 286 -6.37 5.76 -15.17
CA PRO A 286 -7.73 6.12 -15.64
C PRO A 286 -8.30 7.50 -15.25
N VAL A 287 -7.55 8.38 -14.56
CA VAL A 287 -8.06 9.66 -14.01
C VAL A 287 -8.32 10.75 -15.09
N GLN A 288 -8.21 10.44 -16.39
CA GLN A 288 -8.09 11.44 -17.47
C GLN A 288 -9.20 11.43 -18.55
N ILE A 289 -10.35 10.78 -18.34
CA ILE A 289 -11.42 10.68 -19.36
C ILE A 289 -12.73 11.16 -18.76
N ASP A 290 -13.44 12.10 -19.40
CA ASP A 290 -14.64 12.77 -18.87
C ASP A 290 -15.87 11.86 -18.61
N ASP A 291 -16.81 12.34 -17.79
CA ASP A 291 -18.15 11.77 -17.47
C ASP A 291 -18.26 10.84 -16.23
N ALA A 292 -19.45 10.30 -15.93
CA ALA A 292 -19.71 9.38 -14.79
C ALA A 292 -18.72 8.18 -14.72
N TRP A 293 -18.14 7.84 -15.88
CA TRP A 293 -17.04 6.89 -16.01
C TRP A 293 -15.79 7.27 -15.22
N ILE A 294 -15.48 8.56 -14.96
CA ILE A 294 -14.40 8.97 -14.05
C ILE A 294 -14.59 8.37 -12.68
N TYR A 295 -15.81 8.43 -12.15
CA TYR A 295 -16.09 7.95 -10.80
C TYR A 295 -15.94 6.44 -10.74
N ILE A 296 -16.42 5.73 -11.77
CA ILE A 296 -16.25 4.28 -11.89
C ILE A 296 -14.78 3.90 -12.02
N LEU A 297 -14.03 4.60 -12.87
CA LEU A 297 -12.62 4.34 -13.13
C LEU A 297 -11.73 4.68 -11.92
N ALA A 298 -12.01 5.80 -11.25
CA ALA A 298 -11.32 6.19 -10.01
C ALA A 298 -11.61 5.21 -8.88
N ALA A 299 -12.87 4.80 -8.70
CA ALA A 299 -13.24 3.79 -7.72
C ALA A 299 -12.60 2.44 -8.06
N THR A 300 -12.71 1.98 -9.29
CA THR A 300 -12.13 0.70 -9.74
C THR A 300 -10.62 0.70 -9.55
N GLY A 301 -9.94 1.77 -9.96
CA GLY A 301 -8.52 1.99 -9.73
C GLY A 301 -8.21 1.85 -8.24
N GLN A 302 -8.73 2.73 -7.38
CA GLN A 302 -8.49 2.69 -5.94
C GLN A 302 -8.73 1.29 -5.33
N LEU A 303 -9.79 0.61 -5.75
CA LEU A 303 -10.22 -0.68 -5.22
C LEU A 303 -9.43 -1.88 -5.75
N LEU A 304 -8.74 -1.77 -6.89
CA LEU A 304 -7.84 -2.81 -7.40
C LEU A 304 -6.62 -3.04 -6.50
N GLY A 305 -6.27 -2.12 -5.61
CA GLY A 305 -5.14 -2.27 -4.68
C GLY A 305 -5.23 -3.56 -3.85
N GLY A 306 -6.34 -3.78 -3.16
CA GLY A 306 -6.53 -4.98 -2.32
C GLY A 306 -6.56 -6.29 -3.12
N ILE A 307 -7.18 -6.28 -4.31
CA ILE A 307 -7.24 -7.46 -5.19
C ILE A 307 -5.85 -7.76 -5.77
N GLY A 308 -5.19 -6.74 -6.34
CA GLY A 308 -3.87 -6.86 -6.93
C GLY A 308 -2.82 -7.24 -5.91
N ASN A 309 -2.92 -6.74 -4.67
CA ASN A 309 -2.04 -7.13 -3.59
C ASN A 309 -2.20 -8.62 -3.23
N ALA A 310 -3.44 -9.12 -3.17
CA ALA A 310 -3.71 -10.55 -2.95
C ALA A 310 -3.18 -11.43 -4.10
N VAL A 311 -3.44 -11.04 -5.35
CA VAL A 311 -2.95 -11.75 -6.55
C VAL A 311 -1.43 -11.80 -6.56
N ASN A 312 -0.77 -10.66 -6.33
CA ASN A 312 0.68 -10.59 -6.25
C ASN A 312 1.21 -11.45 -5.12
N TYR A 313 0.56 -11.48 -3.95
CA TYR A 313 0.97 -12.36 -2.85
C TYR A 313 0.90 -13.83 -3.28
N ILE A 314 -0.20 -14.24 -3.92
CA ILE A 314 -0.41 -15.62 -4.40
C ILE A 314 0.64 -16.01 -5.44
N LEU A 315 0.90 -15.15 -6.43
CA LEU A 315 1.90 -15.43 -7.48
C LEU A 315 3.31 -15.59 -6.90
N ASN A 316 3.59 -14.88 -5.82
CA ASN A 316 4.92 -14.78 -5.25
C ASN A 316 5.22 -15.82 -4.16
N GLU A 317 4.22 -16.24 -3.39
CA GLU A 317 4.35 -17.22 -2.29
C GLU A 317 3.69 -18.57 -2.59
N GLY A 318 2.85 -18.64 -3.63
CA GLY A 318 2.01 -19.79 -3.92
C GLY A 318 0.79 -19.92 -2.99
N TYR A 319 -0.11 -20.84 -3.34
CA TYR A 319 -1.36 -21.07 -2.59
C TYR A 319 -1.15 -21.74 -1.22
N ILE A 320 -0.06 -22.48 -1.02
CA ILE A 320 0.18 -23.30 0.19
C ILE A 320 1.30 -22.66 1.03
N SER A 321 1.05 -22.46 2.32
CA SER A 321 2.09 -22.01 3.26
C SER A 321 3.16 -23.09 3.38
N ARG A 322 4.40 -22.79 3.00
CA ARG A 322 5.54 -23.70 3.18
C ARG A 322 6.00 -23.68 4.63
N ASN A 323 6.13 -24.86 5.24
CA ASN A 323 6.79 -25.01 6.52
C ASN A 323 8.28 -24.68 6.32
N SER A 324 8.81 -23.76 7.12
CA SER A 324 10.26 -23.46 7.18
C SER A 324 11.12 -24.65 7.65
N GLY A 325 10.51 -25.81 7.93
CA GLY A 325 11.20 -27.05 8.27
C GLY A 325 11.54 -27.92 7.05
N SER A 326 10.84 -27.77 5.92
CA SER A 326 11.05 -28.67 4.76
C SER A 326 12.28 -28.31 3.92
N GLU A 327 12.80 -27.07 4.01
CA GLU A 327 14.10 -26.74 3.39
C GLU A 327 15.26 -27.36 4.18
N ASN A 328 15.15 -27.48 5.51
CA ASN A 328 16.19 -28.12 6.32
C ASN A 328 16.14 -29.65 6.23
N GLU A 329 14.97 -30.27 6.07
CA GLU A 329 14.85 -31.72 5.89
C GLU A 329 15.38 -32.21 4.53
N ILE A 330 15.23 -31.40 3.47
CA ILE A 330 15.82 -31.72 2.16
C ILE A 330 17.34 -31.62 2.24
N VAL A 331 17.89 -30.64 2.95
CA VAL A 331 19.35 -30.48 3.13
C VAL A 331 19.94 -31.63 3.97
N THR A 332 19.29 -32.07 5.05
CA THR A 332 19.79 -33.22 5.82
C THR A 332 19.72 -34.54 5.07
N ASN A 333 18.76 -34.74 4.16
CA ASN A 333 18.68 -35.98 3.36
C ASN A 333 19.74 -36.05 2.24
N TYR A 334 20.32 -34.91 1.84
CA TYR A 334 21.47 -34.87 0.94
C TYR A 334 22.81 -35.06 1.67
N GLU A 335 22.89 -34.79 2.97
CA GLU A 335 24.08 -35.06 3.78
C GLU A 335 24.16 -36.53 4.21
N THR A 336 23.05 -37.17 4.61
CA THR A 336 23.07 -38.59 5.03
C THR A 336 23.17 -39.62 3.92
N SER A 337 23.02 -39.24 2.64
CA SER A 337 23.16 -40.17 1.52
C SER A 337 24.57 -40.24 0.93
N ASN A 338 25.50 -39.39 1.38
CA ASN A 338 26.90 -39.37 0.94
C ASN A 338 27.89 -39.99 1.95
N ASP A 339 27.42 -40.41 3.13
CA ASP A 339 28.27 -40.99 4.19
C ASP A 339 28.27 -42.53 4.23
N ASP A 340 27.50 -43.21 3.36
CA ASP A 340 27.41 -44.69 3.32
C ASP A 340 28.25 -45.34 2.20
N GLU A 341 29.15 -44.59 1.54
CA GLU A 341 30.09 -45.15 0.56
C GLU A 341 31.53 -44.66 0.81
N LYS A 342 32.14 -45.15 1.89
CA LYS A 342 33.61 -45.20 2.04
C LYS A 342 34.10 -46.26 3.00
#